data_AF-A0A1S7LFI1-F1
#
_entry.id   AF-A0A1S7LFI1-F1
#
_cell.length_a   1.000
_cell.length_b   1.000
_cell.length_c   1.000
_cell.angle_alpha   90.00
_cell.angle_beta   90.00
_cell.angle_gamma   90.00
#
_symmetry.space_group_name_H-M   'P 1'
#
loop_
_entity.id
_entity.type
_entity.pdbx_description
1 polymer ?
#
loop_
_entity_poly.entity_id
_entity_poly.type
_entity_poly.pdbx_seq_one_letter_code
_entity_poly.pdbx_strand_id
1 'polypeptide(L)'
;MANADHADAHSAAEQRIAELEEQLRRERKISGALKKRIQFMLDNSQDAYSMLLLTRDISQRVDEHKQMQEALKRSELANQAKSLFLANMSHEIRTPLNTILGMSELLLESSLSREQVSRVEVLANASDGLMALINDILDLSKIEAEQLSLEKAPLILSDLVHGVQSIFKLQAENKGLKLTVEVDPDLPCHVMGDLQRLRQILLNLTGNAVKFTQQGEVKISFERVDSDQTLFMVQDTGIGIPLEQQQSIFSPFQQADSSITRRFGGTGLGLYISAQLVKAMGGCLCVESTPQVGSRFYFSLAMPQAREQTEHPPVRGPRPQARPAGADQTAQALRILLVDDSLDNRNLIQAYLKCSPHELVMSEHGADAVEKVKGERFNLIFMDLQMPIMDGITATQEIRQWERDRGFTPTPIIALTAHAMKEHEERSLQAGCNFHLTKPIKKQRLLDIIQQHARTPLETC
;
A
#
# COMPACT_ATOMS: atom_id res chain seq x y z
N MET A 1 12.40 29.14 -14.15
CA MET A 1 13.53 28.24 -13.78
C MET A 1 13.48 26.88 -14.50
N ALA A 2 12.53 26.61 -15.41
CA ALA A 2 12.42 25.33 -16.13
C ALA A 2 13.33 25.15 -17.36
N ASN A 3 14.08 26.18 -17.78
CA ASN A 3 14.99 26.10 -18.93
C ASN A 3 16.43 25.71 -18.57
N ALA A 4 16.78 25.64 -17.29
CA ALA A 4 18.13 25.25 -16.84
C ALA A 4 18.25 23.72 -16.72
N ASP A 5 17.26 23.04 -16.13
CA ASP A 5 17.30 21.59 -15.94
C ASP A 5 17.21 20.78 -17.24
N HIS A 6 16.56 21.31 -18.28
CA HIS A 6 16.52 20.66 -19.59
C HIS A 6 17.85 20.77 -20.35
N ALA A 7 18.63 21.83 -20.13
CA ALA A 7 19.94 21.99 -20.74
C ALA A 7 20.97 21.02 -20.13
N ASP A 8 20.91 20.80 -18.81
CA ASP A 8 21.81 19.88 -18.11
C ASP A 8 21.51 18.41 -18.44
N ALA A 9 20.24 18.02 -18.59
CA ALA A 9 19.87 16.67 -19.01
C ALA A 9 20.29 16.37 -20.46
N HIS A 10 20.21 17.35 -21.36
CA HIS A 10 20.67 17.20 -22.74
C HIS A 10 22.20 17.10 -22.82
N SER A 11 22.91 17.91 -22.02
CA SER A 11 24.37 17.87 -21.93
C SER A 11 24.88 16.53 -21.38
N ALA A 12 24.22 15.98 -20.35
CA ALA A 12 24.56 14.67 -19.80
C ALA A 12 24.29 13.53 -20.81
N ALA A 13 23.22 13.62 -21.60
CA ALA A 13 22.91 12.64 -22.64
C ALA A 13 23.93 12.68 -23.78
N GLU A 14 24.35 13.88 -24.22
CA GLU A 14 25.38 14.05 -25.26
C GLU A 14 26.75 13.53 -24.81
N GLN A 15 27.13 13.77 -23.56
CA GLN A 15 28.35 13.20 -22.98
C GLN A 15 28.30 11.67 -22.93
N ARG A 16 27.15 11.08 -22.55
CA ARG A 16 26.97 9.62 -22.51
C ARG A 16 27.04 8.98 -23.90
N ILE A 17 26.51 9.65 -24.92
CA ILE A 17 26.59 9.21 -26.32
C ILE A 17 28.04 9.27 -26.82
N ALA A 18 28.77 10.35 -26.51
CA ALA A 18 30.18 10.49 -26.89
C ALA A 18 31.06 9.40 -26.24
N GLU A 19 30.82 9.08 -24.96
CA GLU A 19 31.49 7.97 -24.26
C GLU A 19 31.19 6.61 -24.89
N LEU A 20 29.91 6.34 -25.21
CA LEU A 20 29.50 5.10 -25.87
C LEU A 20 30.09 4.98 -27.29
N GLU A 21 30.17 6.07 -28.04
CA GLU A 21 30.81 6.09 -29.37
C GLU A 21 32.32 5.86 -29.31
N GLU A 22 32.99 6.42 -28.30
CA GLU A 22 34.41 6.20 -28.09
C GLU A 22 34.68 4.74 -27.68
N GLN A 23 33.82 4.18 -26.83
CA GLN A 23 33.87 2.78 -26.42
C GLN A 23 33.63 1.85 -27.64
N LEU A 24 32.63 2.13 -28.46
CA LEU A 24 32.37 1.43 -29.74
C LEU A 24 33.55 1.54 -30.72
N ARG A 25 34.23 2.70 -30.79
CA ARG A 25 35.44 2.87 -31.61
C ARG A 25 36.60 2.04 -31.09
N ARG A 26 36.80 1.98 -29.77
CA ARG A 26 37.83 1.14 -29.13
C ARG A 26 37.55 -0.34 -29.39
N GLU A 27 36.31 -0.80 -29.23
CA GLU A 27 35.90 -2.17 -29.54
C GLU A 27 36.06 -2.52 -31.03
N ARG A 28 35.69 -1.62 -31.95
CA ARG A 28 35.90 -1.80 -33.40
C ARG A 28 37.39 -1.84 -33.77
N LYS A 29 38.24 -1.05 -33.11
CA LYS A 29 39.70 -1.12 -33.29
C LYS A 29 40.27 -2.43 -32.78
N ILE A 30 39.81 -2.93 -31.63
CA ILE A 30 40.21 -4.23 -31.08
C ILE A 30 39.76 -5.35 -32.02
N SER A 31 38.51 -5.32 -32.49
CA SER A 31 37.98 -6.28 -33.49
C SER A 31 38.74 -6.25 -34.82
N GLY A 32 39.10 -5.06 -35.31
CA GLY A 32 39.90 -4.89 -36.53
C GLY A 32 41.35 -5.35 -36.39
N ALA A 33 41.98 -5.10 -35.24
CA ALA A 33 43.33 -5.57 -34.93
C ALA A 33 43.36 -7.10 -34.76
N LEU A 34 42.33 -7.67 -34.11
CA LEU A 34 42.14 -9.11 -33.97
C LEU A 34 41.96 -9.77 -35.35
N LYS A 35 41.14 -9.19 -36.24
CA LYS A 35 40.99 -9.64 -37.63
C LYS A 35 42.31 -9.65 -38.41
N LYS A 36 43.13 -8.59 -38.30
CA LYS A 36 44.45 -8.55 -38.95
C LYS A 36 45.43 -9.58 -38.38
N ARG A 37 45.41 -9.81 -37.07
CA ARG A 37 46.24 -10.82 -36.39
C ARG A 37 45.81 -12.25 -36.77
N ILE A 38 44.51 -12.50 -36.91
CA ILE A 38 43.94 -13.77 -37.39
C ILE A 38 44.31 -14.00 -38.86
N GLN A 39 44.24 -12.99 -39.72
CA GLN A 39 44.64 -13.09 -41.13
C GLN A 39 46.12 -13.46 -41.29
N PHE A 40 47.00 -12.88 -40.47
CA PHE A 40 48.43 -13.20 -40.46
C PHE A 40 48.73 -14.61 -39.92
N MET A 41 47.85 -15.18 -39.09
CA MET A 41 48.03 -16.53 -38.54
C MET A 41 47.35 -17.62 -39.38
N LEU A 42 46.31 -17.29 -40.17
CA LEU A 42 45.69 -18.18 -41.18
C LEU A 42 46.66 -18.72 -42.22
N ASP A 43 47.77 -18.03 -42.44
CA ASP A 43 48.86 -18.48 -43.29
C ASP A 43 49.70 -19.63 -42.65
N ASN A 44 49.52 -19.94 -41.36
CA ASN A 44 50.13 -21.07 -40.64
C ASN A 44 49.06 -22.09 -40.18
N SER A 45 49.07 -23.27 -40.80
CA SER A 45 47.86 -24.00 -41.22
C SER A 45 47.20 -24.98 -40.22
N GLN A 46 47.37 -24.84 -38.90
CA GLN A 46 46.64 -25.69 -37.93
C GLN A 46 46.04 -24.91 -36.75
N ASP A 47 46.74 -23.89 -36.24
CA ASP A 47 46.22 -23.06 -35.13
C ASP A 47 45.14 -22.07 -35.57
N ALA A 48 45.17 -21.67 -36.85
CA ALA A 48 44.28 -20.63 -37.35
C ALA A 48 42.84 -21.09 -37.59
N TYR A 49 42.63 -22.37 -37.94
CA TYR A 49 41.28 -22.93 -38.08
C TYR A 49 40.59 -23.02 -36.71
N SER A 50 41.32 -23.48 -35.69
CA SER A 50 40.88 -23.52 -34.29
C SER A 50 40.56 -22.11 -33.76
N MET A 51 41.42 -21.13 -34.08
CA MET A 51 41.20 -19.74 -33.66
C MET A 51 40.04 -19.07 -34.41
N LEU A 52 39.84 -19.36 -35.71
CA LEU A 52 38.69 -18.86 -36.48
C LEU A 52 37.37 -19.37 -35.91
N LEU A 53 37.30 -20.65 -35.53
CA LEU A 53 36.15 -21.23 -34.85
C LEU A 53 35.89 -20.56 -33.50
N LEU A 54 36.94 -20.32 -32.71
CA LEU A 54 36.84 -19.62 -31.42
C LEU A 54 36.35 -18.17 -31.59
N THR A 55 36.85 -17.48 -32.62
CA THR A 55 36.45 -16.08 -32.89
C THR A 55 35.00 -16.00 -33.36
N ARG A 56 34.54 -17.00 -34.13
CA ARG A 56 33.15 -17.12 -34.56
C ARG A 56 32.21 -17.43 -33.39
N ASP A 57 32.58 -18.36 -32.51
CA ASP A 57 31.82 -18.68 -31.28
C ASP A 57 31.75 -17.45 -30.35
N ILE A 58 32.86 -16.76 -30.10
CA ILE A 58 32.88 -15.55 -29.28
C ILE A 58 32.05 -14.43 -29.91
N SER A 59 32.16 -14.20 -31.22
CA SER A 59 31.37 -13.15 -31.90
C SER A 59 29.87 -13.45 -31.81
N GLN A 60 29.48 -14.71 -32.03
CA GLN A 60 28.09 -15.14 -31.91
C GLN A 60 27.57 -14.96 -30.47
N ARG A 61 28.34 -15.33 -29.45
CA ARG A 61 27.97 -15.12 -28.04
C ARG A 61 27.83 -13.65 -27.67
N VAL A 62 28.67 -12.77 -28.21
CA VAL A 62 28.58 -11.32 -27.97
C VAL A 62 27.32 -10.75 -28.62
N ASP A 63 26.99 -11.16 -29.84
CA ASP A 63 25.76 -10.73 -30.52
C ASP A 63 24.50 -11.25 -29.80
N GLU A 64 24.48 -12.52 -29.38
CA GLU A 64 23.41 -13.09 -28.57
C GLU A 64 23.23 -12.36 -27.24
N HIS A 65 24.33 -12.07 -26.54
CA HIS A 65 24.31 -11.30 -25.30
C HIS A 65 23.76 -9.88 -25.51
N LYS A 66 24.14 -9.23 -26.60
CA LYS A 66 23.64 -7.88 -26.93
C LYS A 66 22.15 -7.89 -27.25
N GLN A 67 21.67 -8.86 -28.03
CA GLN A 67 20.24 -9.03 -28.31
C GLN A 67 19.46 -9.33 -27.02
N MET A 68 20.02 -10.14 -26.13
CA MET A 68 19.43 -10.43 -24.83
C MET A 68 19.34 -9.18 -23.94
N GLN A 69 20.37 -8.34 -23.93
CA GLN A 69 20.36 -7.06 -23.19
C GLN A 69 19.34 -6.06 -23.77
N GLU A 70 19.25 -5.95 -25.10
CA GLU A 70 18.27 -5.09 -25.76
C GLU A 70 16.83 -5.57 -25.48
N ALA A 71 16.60 -6.89 -25.50
CA ALA A 71 15.31 -7.49 -25.15
C ALA A 71 14.95 -7.26 -23.68
N LEU A 72 15.90 -7.42 -22.76
CA LEU A 72 15.71 -7.15 -21.32
C LEU A 72 15.33 -5.69 -21.09
N LYS A 73 16.09 -4.76 -21.65
CA LYS A 73 15.82 -3.32 -21.53
C LYS A 73 14.45 -2.94 -22.08
N ARG A 74 14.04 -3.53 -23.21
CA ARG A 74 12.70 -3.31 -23.77
C ARG A 74 11.60 -3.88 -22.88
N SER A 75 11.84 -5.03 -22.24
CA SER A 75 10.93 -5.64 -21.27
C SER A 75 10.77 -4.78 -20.01
N GLU A 76 11.88 -4.29 -19.45
CA GLU A 76 11.88 -3.40 -18.28
C GLU A 76 11.12 -2.10 -18.52
N LEU A 77 11.37 -1.44 -19.66
CA LEU A 77 10.65 -0.22 -20.04
C LEU A 77 9.14 -0.47 -20.20
N ALA A 78 8.76 -1.60 -20.79
CA ALA A 78 7.35 -1.99 -20.92
C ALA A 78 6.71 -2.23 -19.55
N ASN A 79 7.43 -2.89 -18.63
CA ASN A 79 6.93 -3.17 -17.29
C ASN A 79 6.78 -1.88 -16.46
N GLN A 80 7.75 -0.96 -16.54
CA GLN A 80 7.67 0.35 -15.89
C GLN A 80 6.49 1.17 -16.42
N ALA A 81 6.29 1.21 -17.74
CA ALA A 81 5.16 1.91 -18.35
C ALA A 81 3.81 1.31 -17.90
N LYS A 82 3.72 -0.03 -17.83
CA LYS A 82 2.54 -0.76 -17.33
C LYS A 82 2.24 -0.38 -15.87
N SER A 83 3.25 -0.39 -15.00
CA SER A 83 3.09 -0.04 -13.58
C SER A 83 2.68 1.42 -13.37
N LEU A 84 3.27 2.36 -14.10
CA LEU A 84 2.90 3.78 -14.03
C LEU A 84 1.47 4.02 -14.50
N PHE A 85 1.08 3.36 -15.61
CA PHE A 85 -0.30 3.42 -16.12
C PHE A 85 -1.30 2.91 -15.08
N LEU A 86 -1.04 1.75 -14.47
CA LEU A 86 -1.93 1.18 -13.46
C LEU A 86 -2.01 2.03 -12.19
N ALA A 87 -0.89 2.61 -11.75
CA ALA A 87 -0.87 3.54 -10.62
C ALA A 87 -1.77 4.76 -10.88
N ASN A 88 -1.58 5.43 -12.03
CA ASN A 88 -2.39 6.61 -12.39
C ASN A 88 -3.87 6.26 -12.54
N MET A 89 -4.19 5.17 -13.25
CA MET A 89 -5.57 4.68 -13.39
C MET A 89 -6.20 4.37 -12.04
N SER A 90 -5.46 3.80 -11.09
CA SER A 90 -6.02 3.57 -9.76
C SER A 90 -6.39 4.87 -9.06
N HIS A 91 -5.61 5.95 -9.20
CA HIS A 91 -5.98 7.24 -8.62
C HIS A 91 -7.24 7.82 -9.29
N GLU A 92 -7.33 7.73 -10.61
CA GLU A 92 -8.48 8.21 -11.36
C GLU A 92 -9.76 7.41 -11.08
N ILE A 93 -9.66 6.11 -10.80
CA ILE A 93 -10.81 5.29 -10.43
C ILE A 93 -11.18 5.47 -8.95
N ARG A 94 -10.18 5.66 -8.07
CA ARG A 94 -10.40 5.81 -6.63
C ARG A 94 -11.19 7.08 -6.28
N THR A 95 -10.92 8.19 -6.97
CA THR A 95 -11.57 9.48 -6.69
C THR A 95 -13.11 9.45 -6.84
N PRO A 96 -13.69 9.01 -7.97
CA PRO A 96 -15.14 8.88 -8.08
C PRO A 96 -15.70 7.80 -7.14
N LEU A 97 -14.96 6.72 -6.89
CA LEU A 97 -15.41 5.64 -6.00
C LEU A 97 -15.48 6.07 -4.53
N ASN A 98 -14.55 6.89 -4.08
CA ASN A 98 -14.56 7.50 -2.75
C ASN A 98 -15.77 8.41 -2.56
N THR A 99 -16.15 9.15 -3.60
CA THR A 99 -17.35 10.00 -3.60
C THR A 99 -18.61 9.16 -3.45
N ILE A 100 -18.70 8.05 -4.19
CA ILE A 100 -19.83 7.11 -4.10
C ILE A 100 -19.91 6.51 -2.69
N LEU A 101 -18.80 6.06 -2.12
CA LEU A 101 -18.74 5.53 -0.75
C LEU A 101 -19.17 6.58 0.28
N GLY A 102 -18.56 7.76 0.22
CA GLY A 102 -18.87 8.86 1.14
C GLY A 102 -20.33 9.32 1.05
N MET A 103 -20.89 9.39 -0.16
CA MET A 103 -22.30 9.72 -0.35
C MET A 103 -23.22 8.62 0.18
N SER A 104 -22.82 7.36 0.07
CA SER A 104 -23.55 6.22 0.65
C SER A 104 -23.58 6.28 2.18
N GLU A 105 -22.45 6.60 2.82
CA GLU A 105 -22.38 6.80 4.27
C GLU A 105 -23.31 7.93 4.71
N LEU A 106 -23.30 9.07 4.01
CA LEU A 106 -24.18 10.21 4.31
C LEU A 106 -25.66 9.86 4.14
N LEU A 107 -26.00 9.06 3.12
CA LEU A 107 -27.36 8.58 2.92
C LEU A 107 -27.80 7.67 4.06
N LEU A 108 -26.95 6.77 4.54
CA LEU A 108 -27.25 5.87 5.67
C LEU A 108 -27.47 6.62 6.99
N GLU A 109 -26.90 7.81 7.15
CA GLU A 109 -27.12 8.69 8.31
C GLU A 109 -28.41 9.52 8.22
N SER A 110 -29.03 9.56 7.04
CA SER A 110 -30.30 10.26 6.83
C SER A 110 -31.52 9.39 7.17
N SER A 111 -32.69 10.01 7.29
CA SER A 111 -33.94 9.28 7.52
C SER A 111 -34.36 8.53 6.24
N LEU A 112 -33.88 7.29 6.08
CA LEU A 112 -34.22 6.40 4.98
C LEU A 112 -35.28 5.37 5.38
N SER A 113 -36.08 4.93 4.40
CA SER A 113 -36.92 3.74 4.56
C SER A 113 -36.06 2.46 4.61
N ARG A 114 -36.59 1.38 5.19
CA ARG A 114 -35.88 0.09 5.29
C ARG A 114 -35.43 -0.45 3.92
N GLU A 115 -36.22 -0.21 2.88
CA GLU A 115 -35.88 -0.61 1.51
C GLU A 115 -34.74 0.25 0.93
N GLN A 116 -34.73 1.56 1.24
CA GLN A 116 -33.66 2.47 0.82
C GLN A 116 -32.34 2.15 1.52
N VAL A 117 -32.37 1.86 2.82
CA VAL A 117 -31.18 1.40 3.58
C VAL A 117 -30.55 0.20 2.89
N SER A 118 -31.35 -0.84 2.60
CA SER A 118 -30.83 -2.05 1.92
C SER A 118 -30.22 -1.74 0.55
N ARG A 119 -30.79 -0.81 -0.23
CA ARG A 119 -30.23 -0.39 -1.52
C ARG A 119 -28.90 0.35 -1.36
N VAL A 120 -28.80 1.24 -0.38
CA VAL A 120 -27.57 1.99 -0.11
C VAL A 120 -26.47 1.06 0.43
N GLU A 121 -26.81 0.09 1.28
CA GLU A 121 -25.88 -0.95 1.73
C GLU A 121 -25.34 -1.78 0.56
N VAL A 122 -26.19 -2.17 -0.40
CA VAL A 122 -25.72 -2.88 -1.60
C VAL A 122 -24.74 -2.03 -2.41
N LEU A 123 -25.02 -0.74 -2.55
CA LEU A 123 -24.17 0.19 -3.30
C LEU A 123 -22.83 0.47 -2.60
N ALA A 124 -22.84 0.63 -1.27
CA ALA A 124 -21.63 0.75 -0.46
C ALA A 124 -20.77 -0.52 -0.55
N ASN A 125 -21.38 -1.70 -0.36
CA ASN A 125 -20.68 -2.98 -0.45
C ASN A 125 -20.08 -3.24 -1.85
N ALA A 126 -20.80 -2.86 -2.92
CA ALA A 126 -20.28 -2.96 -4.27
C ALA A 126 -19.07 -2.03 -4.49
N SER A 127 -19.10 -0.83 -3.89
CA SER A 127 -18.03 0.15 -3.99
C SER A 127 -16.78 -0.27 -3.21
N ASP A 128 -16.95 -0.81 -2.00
CA ASP A 128 -15.88 -1.42 -1.21
C ASP A 128 -15.26 -2.62 -1.94
N GLY A 129 -16.11 -3.45 -2.56
CA GLY A 129 -15.66 -4.57 -3.40
C GLY A 129 -14.78 -4.09 -4.56
N LEU A 130 -15.22 -3.07 -5.31
CA LEU A 130 -14.43 -2.51 -6.41
C LEU A 130 -13.11 -1.90 -5.93
N MET A 131 -13.10 -1.22 -4.79
CA MET A 131 -11.87 -0.70 -4.16
C MET A 131 -10.88 -1.83 -3.86
N ALA A 132 -11.36 -2.94 -3.28
CA ALA A 132 -10.53 -4.11 -3.01
C ALA A 132 -9.91 -4.66 -4.30
N LEU A 133 -10.69 -4.76 -5.39
CA LEU A 133 -10.18 -5.26 -6.67
C LEU A 133 -9.11 -4.37 -7.29
N ILE A 134 -9.28 -3.05 -7.21
CA ILE A 134 -8.29 -2.09 -7.70
C ILE A 134 -7.00 -2.22 -6.89
N ASN A 135 -7.11 -2.31 -5.58
CA ASN A 135 -5.95 -2.50 -4.70
C ASN A 135 -5.24 -3.83 -4.99
N ASP A 136 -5.99 -4.92 -5.24
CA ASP A 136 -5.43 -6.21 -5.62
C ASP A 136 -4.65 -6.12 -6.95
N ILE A 137 -5.20 -5.44 -7.96
CA ILE A 137 -4.52 -5.23 -9.26
C ILE A 137 -3.24 -4.40 -9.08
N LEU A 138 -3.29 -3.36 -8.24
CA LEU A 138 -2.11 -2.56 -7.94
C LEU A 138 -1.03 -3.35 -7.20
N ASP A 139 -1.42 -4.13 -6.19
CA ASP A 139 -0.48 -4.97 -5.45
C ASP A 139 0.16 -6.00 -6.38
N LEU A 140 -0.62 -6.62 -7.27
CA LEU A 140 -0.10 -7.50 -8.33
C LEU A 140 0.93 -6.79 -9.21
N SER A 141 0.63 -5.58 -9.70
CA SER A 141 1.56 -4.81 -10.53
C SER A 141 2.85 -4.44 -9.79
N LYS A 142 2.78 -4.14 -8.49
CA LYS A 142 3.97 -3.82 -7.68
C LYS A 142 4.83 -5.06 -7.44
N ILE A 143 4.20 -6.21 -7.25
CA ILE A 143 4.88 -7.50 -7.12
C ILE A 143 5.58 -7.86 -8.44
N GLU A 144 4.90 -7.76 -9.60
CA GLU A 144 5.48 -8.04 -10.93
C GLU A 144 6.65 -7.11 -11.29
N ALA A 145 6.68 -5.90 -10.73
CA ALA A 145 7.74 -4.93 -10.93
C ALA A 145 8.89 -5.02 -9.90
N GLU A 146 8.84 -5.99 -8.97
CA GLU A 146 9.79 -6.11 -7.84
C GLU A 146 9.86 -4.84 -6.96
N GLN A 147 8.80 -4.02 -6.98
CA GLN A 147 8.70 -2.74 -6.27
C GLN A 147 7.99 -2.86 -4.91
N LEU A 148 7.78 -4.08 -4.41
CA LEU A 148 7.14 -4.30 -3.13
C LEU A 148 8.09 -3.90 -1.98
N SER A 149 7.81 -2.76 -1.33
CA SER A 149 8.47 -2.38 -0.09
C SER A 149 7.80 -3.07 1.10
N LEU A 150 8.59 -3.83 1.88
CA LEU A 150 8.16 -4.45 3.13
C LEU A 150 8.55 -3.56 4.30
N GLU A 151 7.59 -3.30 5.17
CA GLU A 151 7.84 -2.60 6.41
C GLU A 151 8.33 -3.57 7.50
N LYS A 152 9.37 -3.16 8.25
CA LYS A 152 9.77 -3.82 9.49
C LYS A 152 9.49 -2.91 10.66
N ALA A 153 8.37 -3.13 11.35
CA ALA A 153 7.97 -2.39 12.54
C ALA A 153 7.64 -3.35 13.70
N PRO A 154 7.78 -2.90 14.95
CA PRO A 154 7.27 -3.65 16.10
C PRO A 154 5.75 -3.81 15.99
N LEU A 155 5.26 -5.04 16.12
CA LEU A 155 3.83 -5.35 16.09
C LEU A 155 3.45 -6.38 17.16
N ILE A 156 2.18 -6.32 17.56
CA ILE A 156 1.57 -7.21 18.55
C ILE A 156 0.67 -8.22 17.81
N LEU A 157 1.04 -9.50 17.85
CA LEU A 157 0.31 -10.56 17.12
C LEU A 157 -1.12 -10.75 17.63
N SER A 158 -1.35 -10.57 18.93
CA SER A 158 -2.70 -10.65 19.50
C SER A 158 -3.60 -9.57 18.91
N ASP A 159 -3.14 -8.33 18.80
CA ASP A 159 -3.96 -7.22 18.28
C ASP A 159 -4.33 -7.45 16.81
N LEU A 160 -3.38 -7.98 16.03
CA LEU A 160 -3.61 -8.38 14.64
C LEU A 160 -4.75 -9.40 14.53
N VAL A 161 -4.70 -10.48 15.31
CA VAL A 161 -5.67 -11.57 15.19
C VAL A 161 -7.06 -11.15 15.68
N HIS A 162 -7.14 -10.37 16.78
CA HIS A 162 -8.41 -9.84 17.28
C HIS A 162 -9.01 -8.84 16.28
N GLY A 163 -8.17 -8.03 15.64
CA GLY A 163 -8.59 -7.13 14.56
C GLY A 163 -9.24 -7.89 13.40
N VAL A 164 -8.63 -8.98 12.93
CA VAL A 164 -9.19 -9.84 11.87
C VAL A 164 -10.48 -10.53 12.34
N GLN A 165 -10.49 -11.10 13.54
CA GLN A 165 -11.66 -11.78 14.09
C GLN A 165 -12.87 -10.84 14.21
N SER A 166 -12.67 -9.60 14.65
CA SER A 166 -13.75 -8.62 14.84
C SER A 166 -14.53 -8.32 13.56
N ILE A 167 -13.84 -8.35 12.40
CA ILE A 167 -14.43 -8.07 11.09
C ILE A 167 -15.34 -9.21 10.65
N PHE A 168 -14.93 -10.46 10.87
CA PHE A 168 -15.66 -11.63 10.40
C PHE A 168 -16.63 -12.22 11.43
N LYS A 169 -16.58 -11.77 12.69
CA LYS A 169 -17.42 -12.28 13.78
C LYS A 169 -18.91 -12.25 13.43
N LEU A 170 -19.43 -11.09 13.01
CA LEU A 170 -20.86 -10.94 12.68
C LEU A 170 -21.24 -11.79 11.45
N GLN A 171 -20.36 -11.88 10.44
CA GLN A 171 -20.61 -12.70 9.26
C GLN A 171 -20.64 -14.20 9.59
N ALA A 172 -19.75 -14.66 10.46
CA ALA A 172 -19.73 -16.03 10.95
C ALA A 172 -20.98 -16.33 11.79
N GLU A 173 -21.35 -15.45 12.73
CA GLU A 173 -22.56 -15.58 13.56
C GLU A 173 -23.84 -15.64 12.71
N ASN A 174 -23.96 -14.78 11.70
CA ASN A 174 -25.09 -14.78 10.77
C ASN A 174 -25.21 -16.08 9.96
N LYS A 175 -24.10 -16.77 9.71
CA LYS A 175 -24.07 -18.10 9.08
C LYS A 175 -24.17 -19.26 10.08
N GLY A 176 -24.18 -18.99 11.38
CA GLY A 176 -24.12 -20.02 12.43
C GLY A 176 -22.77 -20.74 12.51
N LEU A 177 -21.69 -20.12 12.03
CA LEU A 177 -20.33 -20.65 12.09
C LEU A 177 -19.66 -20.26 13.41
N LYS A 178 -18.88 -21.19 13.96
CA LYS A 178 -18.03 -20.90 15.13
C LYS A 178 -16.67 -20.37 14.65
N LEU A 179 -16.33 -19.13 15.00
CA LEU A 179 -15.04 -18.52 14.68
C LEU A 179 -14.13 -18.52 15.92
N THR A 180 -13.10 -19.37 15.93
CA THR A 180 -12.14 -19.50 17.05
C THR A 180 -10.78 -18.92 16.70
N VAL A 181 -10.09 -18.46 17.74
CA VAL A 181 -8.73 -17.94 17.67
C VAL A 181 -7.90 -18.65 18.74
N GLU A 182 -6.75 -19.18 18.35
CA GLU A 182 -5.78 -19.80 19.25
C GLU A 182 -4.39 -19.21 19.02
N VAL A 183 -3.82 -18.58 20.04
CA VAL A 183 -2.47 -18.03 19.98
C VAL A 183 -1.63 -18.78 21.00
N ASP A 184 -0.51 -19.36 20.55
CA ASP A 184 0.44 -20.04 21.39
C ASP A 184 0.97 -19.08 22.50
N PRO A 185 0.84 -19.44 23.79
CA PRO A 185 1.32 -18.63 24.91
C PRO A 185 2.82 -18.33 24.88
N ASP A 186 3.61 -19.17 24.21
CA ASP A 186 5.07 -19.03 24.13
C ASP A 186 5.52 -18.07 23.01
N LEU A 187 4.59 -17.49 22.26
CA LEU A 187 4.90 -16.46 21.26
C LEU A 187 5.29 -15.13 21.92
N PRO A 188 6.32 -14.42 21.41
CA PRO A 188 6.68 -13.10 21.91
C PRO A 188 5.52 -12.09 21.72
N CYS A 189 5.22 -11.30 22.74
CA CYS A 189 4.17 -10.27 22.68
C CYS A 189 4.46 -9.21 21.60
N HIS A 190 5.74 -8.92 21.35
CA HIS A 190 6.19 -7.97 20.33
C HIS A 190 7.16 -8.65 19.38
N VAL A 191 6.83 -8.62 18.08
CA VAL A 191 7.67 -9.15 17.01
C VAL A 191 7.92 -8.06 15.98
N MET A 192 9.01 -8.17 15.22
CA MET A 192 9.26 -7.30 14.08
C MET A 192 8.63 -7.88 12.82
N GLY A 193 7.82 -7.09 12.12
CA GLY A 193 7.23 -7.50 10.84
C GLY A 193 6.44 -6.40 10.16
N ASP A 194 5.69 -6.79 9.12
CA ASP A 194 4.82 -5.89 8.37
C ASP A 194 3.36 -6.13 8.78
N LEU A 195 2.82 -5.28 9.66
CA LEU A 195 1.45 -5.41 10.17
C LEU A 195 0.41 -5.33 9.05
N GLN A 196 0.61 -4.45 8.07
CA GLN A 196 -0.35 -4.24 7.00
C GLN A 196 -0.43 -5.44 6.06
N ARG A 197 0.72 -6.01 5.66
CA ARG A 197 0.76 -7.18 4.78
C ARG A 197 0.27 -8.45 5.48
N LEU A 198 0.63 -8.65 6.75
CA LEU A 198 0.09 -9.77 7.53
C LEU A 198 -1.43 -9.68 7.67
N ARG A 199 -1.95 -8.49 7.99
CA ARG A 199 -3.39 -8.25 8.06
C ARG A 199 -4.06 -8.53 6.72
N GLN A 200 -3.47 -8.10 5.61
CA GLN A 200 -4.00 -8.36 4.27
C GLN A 200 -4.08 -9.87 3.98
N ILE A 201 -3.00 -10.62 4.26
CA ILE A 201 -2.97 -12.08 4.07
C ILE A 201 -4.07 -12.75 4.91
N LEU A 202 -4.14 -12.43 6.20
CA LEU A 202 -5.12 -13.05 7.11
C LEU A 202 -6.56 -12.68 6.77
N LEU A 203 -6.85 -11.42 6.40
CA LEU A 203 -8.19 -11.02 5.98
C LEU A 203 -8.67 -11.80 4.77
N ASN A 204 -7.79 -12.03 3.78
CA ASN A 204 -8.12 -12.81 2.60
C ASN A 204 -8.36 -14.30 2.95
N LEU A 205 -7.46 -14.92 3.71
CA LEU A 205 -7.61 -16.33 4.10
C LEU A 205 -8.86 -16.56 4.97
N THR A 206 -9.08 -15.74 6.00
CA THR A 206 -10.28 -15.82 6.85
C THR A 206 -11.55 -15.50 6.07
N GLY A 207 -11.51 -14.52 5.18
CA GLY A 207 -12.64 -14.20 4.30
C GLY A 207 -13.04 -15.38 3.41
N ASN A 208 -12.06 -16.08 2.82
CA ASN A 208 -12.32 -17.29 2.04
C ASN A 208 -12.88 -18.42 2.92
N ALA A 209 -12.30 -18.66 4.10
CA ALA A 209 -12.80 -19.66 5.04
C ALA A 209 -14.28 -19.42 5.42
N VAL A 210 -14.64 -18.21 5.83
CA VAL A 210 -16.04 -17.84 6.18
C VAL A 210 -16.95 -17.90 4.96
N LYS A 211 -16.46 -17.55 3.77
CA LYS A 211 -17.22 -17.57 2.53
C LYS A 211 -17.59 -18.98 2.09
N PHE A 212 -16.62 -19.91 2.10
CA PHE A 212 -16.78 -21.27 1.57
C PHE A 212 -17.23 -22.31 2.61
N THR A 213 -17.34 -21.91 3.88
CA THR A 213 -17.95 -22.73 4.93
C THR A 213 -19.41 -22.37 5.08
N GLN A 214 -20.29 -23.37 5.02
CA GLN A 214 -21.73 -23.19 5.23
C GLN A 214 -22.16 -23.53 6.66
N GLN A 215 -21.57 -24.57 7.24
CA GLN A 215 -21.81 -25.03 8.61
C GLN A 215 -20.48 -25.52 9.22
N GLY A 216 -20.34 -25.40 10.54
CA GLY A 216 -19.16 -25.85 11.26
C GLY A 216 -18.33 -24.69 11.83
N GLU A 217 -17.01 -24.75 11.68
CA GLU A 217 -16.10 -23.81 12.32
C GLU A 217 -14.99 -23.31 11.40
N VAL A 218 -14.51 -22.10 11.71
CA VAL A 218 -13.31 -21.49 11.16
C VAL A 218 -12.39 -21.17 12.32
N LYS A 219 -11.14 -21.63 12.22
CA LYS A 219 -10.12 -21.48 13.26
C LYS A 219 -8.94 -20.71 12.71
N ILE A 220 -8.50 -19.69 13.44
CA ILE A 220 -7.26 -18.96 13.17
C ILE A 220 -6.28 -19.31 14.28
N SER A 221 -5.06 -19.73 13.94
CA SER A 221 -4.08 -20.07 14.95
C SER A 221 -2.66 -19.66 14.60
N PHE A 222 -1.92 -19.22 15.63
CA PHE A 222 -0.51 -18.87 15.53
C PHE A 222 0.29 -19.76 16.47
N GLU A 223 1.31 -20.44 15.95
CA GLU A 223 2.14 -21.39 16.68
C GLU A 223 3.62 -21.02 16.57
N ARG A 224 4.39 -21.16 17.64
CA ARG A 224 5.84 -20.97 17.58
C ARG A 224 6.50 -22.27 17.12
N VAL A 225 7.25 -22.21 16.01
CA VAL A 225 7.97 -23.38 15.47
C VAL A 225 9.43 -23.40 15.93
N ASP A 226 10.04 -22.21 16.03
CA ASP A 226 11.42 -22.03 16.48
C ASP A 226 11.55 -20.67 17.21
N SER A 227 12.74 -20.36 17.73
CA SER A 227 13.10 -19.11 18.40
C SER A 227 12.57 -17.86 17.71
N ASP A 228 12.68 -17.76 16.39
CA ASP A 228 12.21 -16.61 15.61
C ASP A 228 11.21 -16.99 14.50
N GLN A 229 10.66 -18.20 14.49
CA GLN A 229 9.72 -18.64 13.45
C GLN A 229 8.31 -18.82 14.01
N THR A 230 7.35 -18.14 13.38
CA THR A 230 5.92 -18.24 13.70
C THR A 230 5.17 -18.86 12.52
N LEU A 231 4.39 -19.90 12.81
CA LEU A 231 3.45 -20.52 11.88
C LEU A 231 2.10 -19.84 12.00
N PHE A 232 1.61 -19.30 10.89
CA PHE A 232 0.29 -18.72 10.76
C PHE A 232 -0.63 -19.72 10.07
N MET A 233 -1.82 -19.95 10.62
CA MET A 233 -2.76 -20.94 10.11
C MET A 233 -4.20 -20.42 10.13
N VAL A 234 -4.92 -20.69 9.04
CA VAL A 234 -6.38 -20.54 8.94
C VAL A 234 -6.96 -21.87 8.46
N GLN A 235 -7.84 -22.44 9.27
CA GLN A 235 -8.49 -23.72 9.01
C GLN A 235 -10.01 -23.54 8.96
N ASP A 236 -10.65 -24.23 8.03
CA ASP A 236 -12.10 -24.24 7.85
C ASP A 236 -12.62 -25.66 7.68
N THR A 237 -13.90 -25.88 8.03
CA THR A 237 -14.62 -27.13 7.80
C THR A 237 -15.55 -27.04 6.58
N GLY A 238 -15.14 -26.28 5.55
CA GLY A 238 -15.94 -25.99 4.38
C GLY A 238 -15.91 -27.09 3.32
N ILE A 239 -16.23 -26.70 2.08
CA ILE A 239 -16.35 -27.64 0.94
C ILE A 239 -15.05 -28.35 0.54
N GLY A 240 -13.89 -27.86 1.02
CA GLY A 240 -12.58 -28.35 0.62
C GLY A 240 -12.24 -28.11 -0.86
N ILE A 241 -11.03 -28.50 -1.25
CA ILE A 241 -10.44 -28.25 -2.58
C ILE A 241 -9.89 -29.57 -3.14
N PRO A 242 -10.31 -29.99 -4.34
CA PRO A 242 -9.76 -31.18 -5.01
C PRO A 242 -8.25 -31.06 -5.23
N LEU A 243 -7.52 -32.17 -5.07
CA LEU A 243 -6.05 -32.21 -5.15
C LEU A 243 -5.51 -31.63 -6.46
N GLU A 244 -6.17 -31.89 -7.58
CA GLU A 244 -5.81 -31.39 -8.91
C GLU A 244 -5.88 -29.85 -9.02
N GLN A 245 -6.69 -29.20 -8.17
CA GLN A 245 -6.87 -27.76 -8.18
C GLN A 245 -5.97 -27.03 -7.17
N GLN A 246 -5.42 -27.72 -6.17
CA GLN A 246 -4.70 -27.12 -5.04
C GLN A 246 -3.43 -26.33 -5.44
N GLN A 247 -2.74 -26.72 -6.50
CA GLN A 247 -1.63 -25.91 -7.03
C GLN A 247 -2.13 -24.70 -7.82
N SER A 248 -3.24 -24.91 -8.53
CA SER A 248 -3.78 -23.94 -9.48
C SER A 248 -4.47 -22.75 -8.81
N ILE A 249 -5.00 -22.91 -7.58
CA ILE A 249 -5.64 -21.82 -6.83
C ILE A 249 -4.67 -20.68 -6.46
N PHE A 250 -3.36 -20.92 -6.52
CA PHE A 250 -2.33 -19.91 -6.29
C PHE A 250 -1.87 -19.25 -7.59
N SER A 251 -2.52 -19.50 -8.73
CA SER A 251 -2.27 -18.83 -10.01
C SER A 251 -3.17 -17.60 -10.17
N PRO A 252 -2.73 -16.56 -10.90
CA PRO A 252 -3.52 -15.35 -11.05
C PRO A 252 -4.78 -15.62 -11.88
N PHE A 253 -5.91 -15.05 -11.46
CA PHE A 253 -7.23 -15.18 -12.10
C PHE A 253 -7.81 -16.60 -12.15
N GLN A 254 -7.21 -17.55 -11.44
CA GLN A 254 -7.68 -18.94 -11.45
C GLN A 254 -8.73 -19.17 -10.36
N GLN A 255 -9.80 -19.90 -10.71
CA GLN A 255 -10.92 -20.17 -9.82
C GLN A 255 -11.31 -21.65 -9.91
N ALA A 256 -11.53 -22.28 -8.75
CA ALA A 256 -11.79 -23.72 -8.60
C ALA A 256 -13.07 -24.20 -9.32
N ASP A 257 -14.11 -23.35 -9.40
CA ASP A 257 -15.40 -23.79 -9.97
C ASP A 257 -16.23 -22.63 -10.56
N SER A 258 -16.52 -22.70 -11.86
CA SER A 258 -17.35 -21.74 -12.61
C SER A 258 -18.83 -21.75 -12.22
N SER A 259 -19.28 -22.73 -11.43
CA SER A 259 -20.67 -22.85 -10.95
C SER A 259 -20.90 -22.12 -9.60
N ILE A 260 -19.86 -22.07 -8.74
CA ILE A 260 -19.87 -21.42 -7.42
C ILE A 260 -19.72 -19.89 -7.54
N THR A 261 -19.10 -19.41 -8.63
CA THR A 261 -18.88 -17.99 -8.91
C THR A 261 -20.16 -17.16 -9.05
N ARG A 262 -21.26 -17.74 -9.56
CA ARG A 262 -22.55 -17.03 -9.67
C ARG A 262 -23.19 -16.69 -8.32
N ARG A 263 -22.86 -17.43 -7.25
CA ARG A 263 -23.40 -17.18 -5.90
C ARG A 263 -22.48 -16.35 -5.02
N PHE A 264 -21.15 -16.39 -5.24
CA PHE A 264 -20.21 -15.90 -4.24
C PHE A 264 -19.11 -14.95 -4.72
N GLY A 265 -18.96 -14.67 -6.02
CA GLY A 265 -18.15 -13.55 -6.57
C GLY A 265 -16.67 -13.43 -6.12
N GLY A 266 -15.72 -13.33 -7.04
CA GLY A 266 -14.32 -13.04 -6.68
C GLY A 266 -13.46 -12.85 -7.93
N THR A 267 -12.30 -12.22 -7.79
CA THR A 267 -11.35 -12.01 -8.90
C THR A 267 -10.38 -13.16 -9.10
N GLY A 268 -10.26 -14.07 -8.13
CA GLY A 268 -9.21 -15.11 -8.15
C GLY A 268 -7.79 -14.55 -7.93
N LEU A 269 -7.66 -13.29 -7.52
CA LEU A 269 -6.37 -12.65 -7.27
C LEU A 269 -5.91 -12.78 -5.81
N GLY A 270 -6.84 -12.84 -4.86
CA GLY A 270 -6.51 -12.81 -3.43
C GLY A 270 -5.47 -13.85 -3.02
N LEU A 271 -5.71 -15.14 -3.31
CA LEU A 271 -4.78 -16.22 -2.93
C LEU A 271 -3.41 -16.08 -3.61
N TYR A 272 -3.38 -15.68 -4.88
CA TYR A 272 -2.14 -15.37 -5.60
C TYR A 272 -1.36 -14.25 -4.90
N ILE A 273 -2.01 -13.13 -4.58
CA ILE A 273 -1.38 -11.99 -3.90
C ILE A 273 -0.90 -12.41 -2.52
N SER A 274 -1.70 -13.13 -1.74
CA SER A 274 -1.28 -13.69 -0.45
C SER A 274 -0.02 -14.55 -0.59
N ALA A 275 0.06 -15.43 -1.60
CA ALA A 275 1.23 -16.27 -1.84
C ALA A 275 2.48 -15.43 -2.21
N GLN A 276 2.32 -14.41 -3.04
CA GLN A 276 3.43 -13.52 -3.41
C GLN A 276 3.90 -12.65 -2.23
N LEU A 277 2.98 -12.14 -1.40
CA LEU A 277 3.32 -11.38 -0.20
C LEU A 277 4.10 -12.26 0.80
N VAL A 278 3.61 -13.48 1.06
CA VAL A 278 4.31 -14.44 1.93
C VAL A 278 5.71 -14.76 1.37
N LYS A 279 5.83 -14.97 0.05
CA LYS A 279 7.12 -15.20 -0.61
C LYS A 279 8.07 -14.01 -0.46
N ALA A 280 7.58 -12.78 -0.66
CA ALA A 280 8.38 -11.58 -0.48
C ALA A 280 8.84 -11.41 0.99
N MET A 281 8.02 -11.83 1.95
CA MET A 281 8.35 -11.86 3.38
C MET A 281 9.28 -13.03 3.77
N GLY A 282 9.69 -13.87 2.82
CA GLY A 282 10.62 -14.98 3.03
C GLY A 282 9.98 -16.30 3.47
N GLY A 283 8.66 -16.44 3.34
CA GLY A 283 7.91 -17.67 3.64
C GLY A 283 7.37 -18.38 2.40
N CYS A 284 6.55 -19.40 2.63
CA CYS A 284 5.76 -20.08 1.59
C CYS A 284 4.33 -20.30 2.09
N LEU A 285 3.33 -19.98 1.26
CA LEU A 285 1.92 -20.24 1.55
C LEU A 285 1.53 -21.61 1.01
N CYS A 286 1.06 -22.49 1.89
CA CYS A 286 0.70 -23.86 1.61
C CYS A 286 -0.79 -24.10 1.88
N VAL A 287 -1.34 -25.16 1.27
CA VAL A 287 -2.70 -25.62 1.51
C VAL A 287 -2.71 -27.14 1.71
N GLU A 288 -3.45 -27.58 2.73
CA GLU A 288 -3.87 -28.97 2.93
C GLU A 288 -5.39 -28.98 2.89
N SER A 289 -5.99 -29.66 1.93
CA SER A 289 -7.44 -29.67 1.80
C SER A 289 -7.96 -31.01 1.32
N THR A 290 -9.13 -31.40 1.84
CA THR A 290 -9.86 -32.59 1.42
C THR A 290 -11.30 -32.20 1.10
N PRO A 291 -11.84 -32.56 -0.08
CA PRO A 291 -13.22 -32.25 -0.44
C PRO A 291 -14.21 -32.72 0.64
N GLN A 292 -15.17 -31.85 0.98
CA GLN A 292 -16.21 -32.03 2.00
C GLN A 292 -15.72 -32.17 3.45
N VAL A 293 -14.41 -32.04 3.71
CA VAL A 293 -13.84 -32.03 5.06
C VAL A 293 -13.43 -30.63 5.47
N GLY A 294 -12.82 -29.88 4.53
CA GLY A 294 -12.38 -28.52 4.77
C GLY A 294 -10.99 -28.22 4.20
N SER A 295 -10.47 -27.05 4.54
CA SER A 295 -9.15 -26.61 4.08
C SER A 295 -8.34 -26.02 5.23
N ARG A 296 -7.02 -26.18 5.13
CA ARG A 296 -6.03 -25.64 6.04
C ARG A 296 -5.01 -24.88 5.22
N PHE A 297 -5.02 -23.56 5.33
CA PHE A 297 -4.02 -22.68 4.74
C PHE A 297 -3.01 -22.27 5.80
N TYR A 298 -1.73 -22.38 5.50
CA TYR A 298 -0.68 -22.06 6.46
C TYR A 298 0.60 -21.53 5.81
N PHE A 299 1.34 -20.73 6.56
CA PHE A 299 2.64 -20.21 6.17
C PHE A 299 3.51 -19.91 7.38
N SER A 300 4.82 -20.03 7.24
CA SER A 300 5.78 -19.65 8.29
C SER A 300 6.54 -18.39 7.92
N LEU A 301 6.79 -17.53 8.90
CA LEU A 301 7.60 -16.32 8.74
C LEU A 301 8.59 -16.16 9.89
N ALA A 302 9.74 -15.57 9.56
CA ALA A 302 10.71 -15.10 10.54
C ALA A 302 10.16 -13.84 11.22
N MET A 303 9.81 -13.98 12.50
CA MET A 303 9.21 -12.95 13.35
C MET A 303 10.10 -12.73 14.58
N PRO A 304 11.29 -12.14 14.40
CA PRO A 304 12.22 -11.97 15.49
C PRO A 304 11.62 -11.07 16.56
N GLN A 305 11.84 -11.43 17.82
CA GLN A 305 11.34 -10.67 18.96
C GLN A 305 11.85 -9.22 18.88
N ALA A 306 10.94 -8.25 18.96
CA ALA A 306 11.33 -6.87 19.06
C ALA A 306 12.04 -6.68 20.41
N ARG A 307 13.33 -6.30 20.39
CA ARG A 307 14.03 -5.91 21.61
C ARG A 307 13.34 -4.67 22.15
N GLU A 308 12.84 -4.73 23.38
CA GLU A 308 12.47 -3.53 24.12
C GLU A 308 13.71 -2.64 24.19
N GLN A 309 13.74 -1.54 23.42
CA GLN A 309 14.69 -0.47 23.66
C GLN A 309 14.29 0.21 24.96
N THR A 310 14.79 -0.30 26.06
CA THR A 310 14.80 0.35 27.37
C THR A 310 15.87 1.43 27.43
N GLU A 311 15.90 2.38 26.47
CA GLU A 311 16.69 3.62 26.57
C GLU A 311 15.94 4.79 25.92
N HIS A 312 14.73 5.05 26.41
CA HIS A 312 14.24 6.43 26.49
C HIS A 312 13.82 6.69 27.93
N PRO A 313 14.20 7.84 28.54
CA PRO A 313 13.68 8.22 29.84
C PRO A 313 12.15 8.26 29.74
N PRO A 314 11.41 7.98 30.81
CA PRO A 314 9.96 7.85 30.74
C PRO A 314 9.39 9.21 30.35
N VAL A 315 9.10 9.39 29.06
CA VAL A 315 8.10 10.35 28.65
C VAL A 315 6.83 9.81 29.26
N ARG A 316 6.42 10.42 30.37
CA ARG A 316 5.10 10.24 30.96
C ARG A 316 4.07 10.68 29.92
N GLY A 317 3.78 9.81 28.96
CA GLY A 317 2.51 9.83 28.25
C GLY A 317 1.40 9.65 29.29
N PRO A 318 0.29 10.40 29.21
CA PRO A 318 -0.79 10.22 30.15
C PRO A 318 -1.32 8.79 30.02
N ARG A 319 -1.26 8.02 31.12
CA ARG A 319 -2.00 6.76 31.28
C ARG A 319 -3.47 6.98 30.93
N PRO A 320 -4.18 5.97 30.38
CA PRO A 320 -5.64 6.01 30.31
C PRO A 320 -6.17 5.95 31.75
N GLN A 321 -6.40 7.11 32.34
CA GLN A 321 -7.10 7.21 33.60
C GLN A 321 -8.56 6.82 33.36
N ALA A 322 -9.06 5.96 34.24
CA ALA A 322 -10.46 5.60 34.31
C ALA A 322 -11.35 6.86 34.20
N ARG A 323 -12.39 6.74 33.38
CA ARG A 323 -13.46 7.74 33.23
C ARG A 323 -13.85 8.34 34.59
N PRO A 324 -13.77 9.67 34.77
CA PRO A 324 -14.79 10.36 35.52
C PRO A 324 -16.02 10.44 34.61
N ALA A 325 -17.09 9.75 35.00
CA ALA A 325 -18.41 10.05 34.48
C ALA A 325 -18.74 11.51 34.85
N GLY A 326 -19.04 12.33 33.84
CA GLY A 326 -19.59 13.67 34.02
C GLY A 326 -18.57 14.80 33.99
N ALA A 327 -18.29 15.31 32.79
CA ALA A 327 -18.03 16.72 32.55
C ALA A 327 -18.27 17.00 31.06
N ASP A 328 -19.39 17.65 30.78
CA ASP A 328 -19.76 18.19 29.47
C ASP A 328 -18.79 19.35 29.17
N GLN A 329 -17.61 19.03 28.62
CA GLN A 329 -16.68 20.02 28.10
C GLN A 329 -17.07 20.32 26.66
N THR A 330 -17.76 21.44 26.45
CA THR A 330 -18.07 21.99 25.13
C THR A 330 -16.81 22.01 24.26
N ALA A 331 -16.76 21.16 23.24
CA ALA A 331 -15.66 21.12 22.29
C ALA A 331 -15.50 22.50 21.62
N GLN A 332 -14.30 23.08 21.67
CA GLN A 332 -14.03 24.38 21.06
C GLN A 332 -14.21 24.30 19.54
N ALA A 333 -14.93 25.27 18.97
CA ALA A 333 -15.10 25.40 17.52
C ALA A 333 -13.73 25.67 16.86
N LEU A 334 -13.18 24.66 16.19
CA LEU A 334 -12.00 24.80 15.34
C LEU A 334 -12.33 25.40 13.99
N ARG A 335 -11.44 26.28 13.51
CA ARG A 335 -11.39 26.75 12.12
C ARG A 335 -10.39 25.90 11.34
N ILE A 336 -10.89 25.17 10.35
CA ILE A 336 -10.16 24.11 9.65
C ILE A 336 -9.99 24.52 8.18
N LEU A 337 -8.76 24.49 7.68
CA LEU A 337 -8.48 24.64 6.25
C LEU A 337 -8.40 23.25 5.61
N LEU A 338 -9.22 22.99 4.61
CA LEU A 338 -9.14 21.79 3.77
C LEU A 338 -8.61 22.16 2.39
N VAL A 339 -7.53 21.49 1.98
CA VAL A 339 -6.89 21.67 0.68
C VAL A 339 -6.96 20.35 -0.08
N ASP A 340 -7.79 20.31 -1.12
CA ASP A 340 -8.01 19.13 -1.97
C ASP A 340 -8.51 19.61 -3.34
N ASP A 341 -7.92 19.10 -4.42
CA ASP A 341 -8.24 19.51 -5.79
C ASP A 341 -9.57 18.92 -6.28
N SER A 342 -10.02 17.82 -5.68
CA SER A 342 -11.31 17.21 -5.98
C SER A 342 -12.45 17.96 -5.28
N LEU A 343 -13.32 18.58 -6.09
CA LEU A 343 -14.56 19.19 -5.61
C LEU A 343 -15.42 18.19 -4.82
N ASP A 344 -15.43 16.93 -5.24
CA ASP A 344 -16.22 15.90 -4.57
C ASP A 344 -15.67 15.54 -3.18
N ASN A 345 -14.34 15.42 -3.03
CA ASN A 345 -13.70 15.21 -1.72
C ASN A 345 -13.98 16.39 -0.78
N ARG A 346 -13.91 17.63 -1.31
CA ARG A 346 -14.24 18.85 -0.57
C ARG A 346 -15.68 18.85 -0.09
N ASN A 347 -16.63 18.54 -0.97
CA ASN A 347 -18.04 18.43 -0.62
C ASN A 347 -18.31 17.31 0.40
N LEU A 348 -17.61 16.17 0.29
CA LEU A 348 -17.73 15.06 1.22
C LEU A 348 -17.29 15.46 2.64
N ILE A 349 -16.11 16.07 2.77
CA ILE A 349 -15.59 16.52 4.07
C ILE A 349 -16.47 17.64 4.65
N GLN A 350 -16.96 18.55 3.80
CA GLN A 350 -17.94 19.56 4.23
C GLN A 350 -19.21 18.90 4.78
N ALA A 351 -19.72 17.87 4.11
CA ALA A 351 -20.89 17.13 4.56
C ALA A 351 -20.65 16.39 5.88
N TYR A 352 -19.47 15.79 6.08
CA TYR A 352 -19.08 15.17 7.36
C TYR A 352 -19.11 16.16 8.53
N LEU A 353 -18.79 17.45 8.28
CA LEU A 353 -18.70 18.49 9.30
C LEU A 353 -19.96 19.36 9.43
N LYS A 354 -21.00 19.14 8.60
CA LYS A 354 -22.21 19.97 8.55
C LYS A 354 -22.96 20.10 9.88
N CYS A 355 -22.91 19.08 10.73
CA CYS A 355 -23.54 19.06 12.05
C CYS A 355 -22.53 19.25 13.20
N SER A 356 -21.36 19.80 12.91
CA SER A 356 -20.31 20.09 13.88
C SER A 356 -20.17 21.60 14.11
N PRO A 357 -19.62 22.05 15.26
CA PRO A 357 -19.38 23.47 15.52
C PRO A 357 -18.17 24.03 14.75
N HIS A 358 -17.53 23.23 13.88
CA HIS A 358 -16.29 23.61 13.19
C HIS A 358 -16.56 24.45 11.94
N GLU A 359 -15.71 25.46 11.72
CA GLU A 359 -15.73 26.25 10.49
C GLU A 359 -14.77 25.62 9.49
N LEU A 360 -15.26 25.24 8.31
CA LEU A 360 -14.45 24.67 7.24
C LEU A 360 -14.22 25.71 6.14
N VAL A 361 -12.96 26.06 5.90
CA VAL A 361 -12.50 26.85 4.77
C VAL A 361 -11.86 25.90 3.76
N MET A 362 -12.20 26.03 2.48
CA MET A 362 -11.74 25.12 1.43
C MET A 362 -10.80 25.81 0.44
N SER A 363 -9.83 25.05 -0.08
CA SER A 363 -8.86 25.46 -1.09
C SER A 363 -8.63 24.34 -2.10
N GLU A 364 -8.32 24.70 -3.34
CA GLU A 364 -8.24 23.76 -4.47
C GLU A 364 -6.81 23.33 -4.81
N HIS A 365 -5.81 24.05 -4.30
CA HIS A 365 -4.40 23.78 -4.57
C HIS A 365 -3.50 24.46 -3.54
N GLY A 366 -2.23 24.05 -3.49
CA GLY A 366 -1.27 24.51 -2.48
C GLY A 366 -1.07 26.03 -2.42
N ALA A 367 -1.02 26.70 -3.57
CA ALA A 367 -0.73 28.14 -3.62
C ALA A 367 -1.84 28.99 -2.97
N ASP A 368 -3.11 28.64 -3.17
CA ASP A 368 -4.25 29.32 -2.53
C ASP A 368 -4.27 29.01 -1.02
N ALA A 369 -3.90 27.80 -0.62
CA ALA A 369 -3.76 27.44 0.79
C ALA A 369 -2.69 28.29 1.49
N VAL A 370 -1.53 28.48 0.85
CA VAL A 370 -0.45 29.34 1.39
C VAL A 370 -0.93 30.78 1.57
N GLU A 371 -1.60 31.36 0.57
CA GLU A 371 -2.13 32.73 0.67
C GLU A 371 -3.19 32.87 1.77
N LYS A 372 -4.07 31.88 1.93
CA LYS A 372 -5.06 31.85 3.02
C LYS A 372 -4.40 31.79 4.39
N VAL A 373 -3.38 30.94 4.56
CA VAL A 373 -2.64 30.84 5.83
C VAL A 373 -1.87 32.12 6.14
N LYS A 374 -1.40 32.87 5.13
CA LYS A 374 -0.77 34.17 5.33
C LYS A 374 -1.75 35.26 5.77
N GLY A 375 -2.98 35.21 5.27
CA GLY A 375 -4.03 36.20 5.55
C GLY A 375 -4.79 35.94 6.85
N GLU A 376 -4.96 34.68 7.24
CA GLU A 376 -5.86 34.27 8.34
C GLU A 376 -5.24 33.16 9.21
N ARG A 377 -5.83 32.92 10.39
CA ARG A 377 -5.43 31.83 11.29
C ARG A 377 -6.35 30.62 11.15
N PHE A 378 -5.74 29.45 11.22
CA PHE A 378 -6.42 28.16 11.26
C PHE A 378 -5.95 27.38 12.48
N ASN A 379 -6.81 26.52 13.02
CA ASN A 379 -6.45 25.62 14.11
C ASN A 379 -5.97 24.26 13.61
N LEU A 380 -6.36 23.89 12.38
CA LEU A 380 -6.02 22.63 11.75
C LEU A 380 -6.04 22.79 10.23
N ILE A 381 -5.10 22.15 9.55
CA ILE A 381 -5.03 22.11 8.09
C ILE A 381 -5.04 20.64 7.65
N PHE A 382 -5.99 20.26 6.78
CA PHE A 382 -5.93 19.03 6.02
C PHE A 382 -5.39 19.33 4.63
N MET A 383 -4.27 18.71 4.25
CA MET A 383 -3.50 19.05 3.06
C MET A 383 -3.34 17.82 2.16
N ASP A 384 -3.99 17.78 0.99
CA ASP A 384 -3.67 16.77 -0.02
C ASP A 384 -2.23 16.92 -0.51
N LEU A 385 -1.49 15.81 -0.60
CA LEU A 385 -0.11 15.82 -1.07
C LEU A 385 0.00 15.93 -2.58
N GLN A 386 -1.02 15.50 -3.33
CA GLN A 386 -0.98 15.46 -4.79
C GLN A 386 -2.06 16.37 -5.37
N MET A 387 -1.66 17.58 -5.77
CA MET A 387 -2.56 18.58 -6.36
C MET A 387 -1.85 19.32 -7.51
N PRO A 388 -2.60 19.79 -8.53
CA PRO A 388 -2.05 20.64 -9.58
C PRO A 388 -1.61 22.03 -9.06
N ILE A 389 -0.84 22.76 -9.88
CA ILE A 389 -0.31 24.12 -9.61
C ILE A 389 0.77 24.14 -8.53
N MET A 390 0.45 23.74 -7.30
CA MET A 390 1.38 23.59 -6.19
C MET A 390 0.95 22.40 -5.35
N ASP A 391 1.86 21.44 -5.18
CA ASP A 391 1.62 20.24 -4.40
C ASP A 391 1.61 20.52 -2.89
N GLY A 392 1.04 19.58 -2.12
CA GLY A 392 0.90 19.75 -0.67
C GLY A 392 2.23 19.74 0.09
N ILE A 393 3.26 19.12 -0.48
CA ILE A 393 4.61 19.08 0.13
C ILE A 393 5.22 20.49 0.08
N THR A 394 5.22 21.11 -1.09
CA THR A 394 5.71 22.47 -1.34
C THR A 394 4.91 23.48 -0.53
N ALA A 395 3.58 23.37 -0.53
CA ALA A 395 2.71 24.24 0.27
C ALA A 395 3.01 24.12 1.77
N THR A 396 3.22 22.91 2.29
CA THR A 396 3.58 22.68 3.69
C THR A 396 4.92 23.33 4.03
N GLN A 397 5.94 23.19 3.17
CA GLN A 397 7.25 23.81 3.37
C GLN A 397 7.16 25.33 3.39
N GLU A 398 6.39 25.94 2.49
CA GLU A 398 6.17 27.39 2.44
C GLU A 398 5.43 27.90 3.68
N ILE A 399 4.37 27.21 4.12
CA ILE A 399 3.64 27.54 5.36
C ILE A 399 4.59 27.50 6.55
N ARG A 400 5.39 26.43 6.68
CA ARG A 400 6.33 26.27 7.78
C ARG A 400 7.45 27.31 7.77
N GLN A 401 7.94 27.67 6.59
CA GLN A 401 8.94 28.74 6.47
C GLN A 401 8.35 30.08 6.90
N TRP A 402 7.15 30.41 6.44
CA TRP A 402 6.46 31.64 6.81
C TRP A 402 6.16 31.73 8.31
N GLU A 403 5.72 30.63 8.94
CA GLU A 403 5.50 30.56 10.38
C GLU A 403 6.81 30.81 11.15
N ARG A 404 7.93 30.22 10.72
CA ARG A 404 9.25 30.45 11.30
C ARG A 404 9.70 31.90 11.16
N ASP A 405 9.59 32.48 9.97
CA ASP A 405 10.01 33.85 9.68
C ASP A 405 9.25 34.89 10.53
N ARG A 406 8.03 34.56 10.93
CA ARG A 406 7.15 35.41 11.75
C ARG A 406 7.14 35.04 13.24
N GLY A 407 7.83 33.96 13.62
CA GLY A 407 7.84 33.45 14.99
C GLY A 407 6.48 32.94 15.48
N PHE A 408 5.63 32.42 14.58
CA PHE A 408 4.33 31.85 14.95
C PHE A 408 4.46 30.38 15.36
N THR A 409 3.60 29.96 16.29
CA THR A 409 3.45 28.56 16.65
C THR A 409 2.99 27.77 15.43
N PRO A 410 3.64 26.63 15.08
CA PRO A 410 3.26 25.86 13.91
C PRO A 410 1.82 25.37 13.98
N THR A 411 1.02 25.71 12.97
CA THR A 411 -0.35 25.21 12.83
C THR A 411 -0.32 23.71 12.55
N PRO A 412 -1.11 22.87 13.22
CA PRO A 412 -1.19 21.45 12.90
C PRO A 412 -1.59 21.22 11.43
N ILE A 413 -0.74 20.51 10.67
CA ILE A 413 -0.98 20.11 9.27
C ILE A 413 -1.08 18.59 9.21
N ILE A 414 -2.17 18.09 8.64
CA ILE A 414 -2.45 16.67 8.45
C ILE A 414 -2.45 16.38 6.96
N ALA A 415 -1.48 15.59 6.52
CA ALA A 415 -1.36 15.18 5.13
C ALA A 415 -2.48 14.21 4.75
N LEU A 416 -3.24 14.51 3.70
CA LEU A 416 -4.15 13.56 3.07
C LEU A 416 -3.37 12.81 2.00
N THR A 417 -3.12 11.52 2.21
CA THR A 417 -2.27 10.73 1.33
C THR A 417 -3.10 9.69 0.60
N ALA A 418 -2.90 9.56 -0.70
CA ALA A 418 -3.56 8.50 -1.46
C ALA A 418 -2.94 7.10 -1.21
N HIS A 419 -1.74 7.01 -0.66
CA HIS A 419 -1.07 5.74 -0.40
C HIS A 419 -0.49 5.71 1.02
N ALA A 420 -0.62 4.56 1.69
CA ALA A 420 0.00 4.27 3.00
C ALA A 420 1.51 3.97 2.89
N MET A 421 2.16 4.36 1.78
CA MET A 421 3.57 4.05 1.54
C MET A 421 4.45 4.97 2.39
N LYS A 422 5.39 4.39 3.15
CA LYS A 422 6.35 5.09 4.01
C LYS A 422 7.07 6.25 3.35
N GLU A 423 7.40 6.16 2.07
CA GLU A 423 8.09 7.24 1.37
C GLU A 423 7.25 8.52 1.29
N HIS A 424 5.93 8.41 1.12
CA HIS A 424 5.04 9.58 1.15
C HIS A 424 4.82 10.09 2.57
N GLU A 425 4.80 9.21 3.56
CA GLU A 425 4.72 9.58 4.98
C GLU A 425 5.99 10.31 5.44
N GLU A 426 7.17 9.74 5.20
CA GLU A 426 8.47 10.33 5.52
C GLU A 426 8.65 11.68 4.82
N ARG A 427 8.31 11.78 3.52
CA ARG A 427 8.37 13.05 2.78
C ARG A 427 7.41 14.09 3.35
N SER A 428 6.21 13.68 3.79
CA SER A 428 5.25 14.60 4.40
C SER A 428 5.71 15.09 5.79
N LEU A 429 6.27 14.20 6.61
CA LEU A 429 6.83 14.55 7.92
C LEU A 429 8.08 15.44 7.78
N GLN A 430 8.97 15.14 6.83
CA GLN A 430 10.13 15.97 6.50
C GLN A 430 9.73 17.36 5.99
N ALA A 431 8.62 17.47 5.25
CA ALA A 431 8.06 18.75 4.82
C ALA A 431 7.49 19.57 5.99
N GLY A 432 7.17 18.92 7.12
CA GLY A 432 6.68 19.56 8.34
C GLY A 432 5.22 19.25 8.67
N CYS A 433 4.60 18.23 8.07
CA CYS A 433 3.30 17.72 8.51
C CYS A 433 3.41 17.08 9.91
N ASN A 434 2.33 17.12 10.66
CA ASN A 434 2.25 16.56 12.02
C ASN A 434 1.72 15.12 12.01
N PHE A 435 0.78 14.84 11.12
CA PHE A 435 0.15 13.54 10.94
C PHE A 435 -0.17 13.30 9.47
N HIS A 436 -0.50 12.06 9.14
CA HIS A 436 -1.05 11.70 7.85
C HIS A 436 -2.40 10.97 8.04
N LEU A 437 -3.24 11.06 7.04
CA LEU A 437 -4.48 10.32 6.93
C LEU A 437 -4.58 9.75 5.52
N THR A 438 -4.71 8.44 5.45
CA THR A 438 -4.81 7.72 4.18
C THR A 438 -6.21 7.84 3.59
N LYS A 439 -6.28 8.19 2.32
CA LYS A 439 -7.51 8.17 1.52
C LYS A 439 -7.83 6.70 1.17
N PRO A 440 -9.09 6.22 1.31
CA PRO A 440 -10.31 6.99 1.57
C PRO A 440 -10.45 7.49 3.02
N ILE A 441 -10.89 8.74 3.13
CA ILE A 441 -11.06 9.44 4.41
C ILE A 441 -12.36 8.98 5.06
N LYS A 442 -12.26 8.05 6.01
CA LYS A 442 -13.43 7.60 6.79
C LYS A 442 -13.89 8.69 7.75
N LYS A 443 -15.20 8.95 7.79
CA LYS A 443 -15.81 9.97 8.67
C LYS A 443 -15.34 9.87 10.11
N GLN A 444 -15.40 8.69 10.71
CA GLN A 444 -15.02 8.50 12.12
C GLN A 444 -13.57 8.91 12.38
N ARG A 445 -12.65 8.51 11.49
CA ARG A 445 -11.22 8.81 11.64
C ARG A 445 -10.93 10.30 11.52
N LEU A 446 -11.63 10.99 10.61
CA LEU A 446 -11.57 12.45 10.48
C LEU A 446 -12.04 13.14 11.76
N LEU A 447 -13.18 12.70 12.31
CA LEU A 447 -13.75 13.28 13.54
C LEU A 447 -12.88 13.04 14.76
N ASP A 448 -12.28 11.85 14.90
CA ASP A 448 -11.37 11.51 16.01
C ASP A 448 -10.17 12.47 16.05
N ILE A 449 -9.58 12.74 14.87
CA ILE A 449 -8.47 13.67 14.71
C ILE A 449 -8.87 15.10 15.09
N ILE A 450 -10.00 15.57 14.57
CA ILE A 450 -10.52 16.91 14.87
C ILE A 450 -10.76 17.03 16.39
N GLN A 451 -11.32 16.00 17.03
CA GLN A 451 -11.57 16.00 18.46
C GLN A 451 -10.27 15.99 19.29
N GLN A 452 -9.22 15.31 18.84
CA GLN A 452 -7.90 15.34 19.48
C GLN A 452 -7.31 16.76 19.47
N HIS A 453 -7.41 17.46 18.35
CA HIS A 453 -6.91 18.83 18.22
C HIS A 453 -7.83 19.87 18.87
N ALA A 454 -9.12 19.59 19.03
CA ALA A 454 -10.07 20.45 19.74
C ALA A 454 -9.88 20.46 21.27
N ARG A 455 -9.13 19.50 21.82
CA ARG A 455 -8.85 19.37 23.26
C ARG A 455 -7.51 19.96 23.70
N THR A 456 -6.70 20.48 22.77
CA THR A 456 -5.40 21.08 23.07
C THR A 456 -5.54 22.59 23.02
N PRO A 457 -5.50 23.32 24.16
CA PRO A 457 -5.51 24.78 24.14
C PRO A 457 -4.27 25.27 23.41
N LEU A 458 -4.41 26.24 22.50
CA LEU A 458 -3.29 27.04 22.05
C LEU A 458 -2.72 27.73 23.31
N GLU A 459 -1.47 27.42 23.68
CA GLU A 459 -0.73 28.25 24.62
C GLU A 459 -0.72 29.67 24.05
N THR A 460 -1.46 30.53 24.72
CA THR A 460 -1.67 31.93 24.34
C THR A 460 -0.36 32.66 24.68
N CYS A 461 0.28 33.25 23.67
CA CYS A 461 1.40 34.20 23.89
C CYS A 461 0.91 35.46 24.61
#